data_AF-A0A8C5FCC0-F1
#
_entry.id   AF-A0A8C5FCC0-F1
#
_cell.length_a   1.000
_cell.length_b   1.000
_cell.length_c   1.000
_cell.angle_alpha   90.00
_cell.angle_beta   90.00
_cell.angle_gamma   90.00
#
_symmetry.space_group_name_H-M   'P 1'
#
loop_
_entity.id
_entity.type
_entity.pdbx_description
1 polymer ?
#
loop_
_entity_poly.entity_id
_entity_poly.type
_entity_poly.pdbx_seq_one_letter_code
_entity_poly.pdbx_strand_id
1 'polypeptide(L)'
;FNAKFVDNHRANLIQKVSMVMAITERLGEMVHPETYSNIQAKKTNQDKLRVLYSTLQSGGLRVKAAFYDALETHEPDLLADWASRLG
;
A
#
# COMPACT_ATOMS: atom_id res chain seq x y z
N PHE A 1 -11.69 -10.50 -1.04
CA PHE A 1 -10.41 -11.21 -0.87
C PHE A 1 -9.27 -10.20 -0.63
N ASN A 2 -9.10 -9.23 -1.54
CA ASN A 2 -7.99 -8.25 -1.55
C ASN A 2 -7.94 -7.33 -0.32
N ALA A 3 -9.08 -6.80 0.16
CA ALA A 3 -9.08 -5.94 1.35
C ALA A 3 -8.65 -6.65 2.65
N LYS A 4 -9.08 -7.90 2.86
CA LYS A 4 -8.66 -8.71 4.01
C LYS A 4 -7.16 -9.03 3.95
N PHE A 5 -6.61 -9.25 2.75
CA PHE A 5 -5.18 -9.45 2.57
C PHE A 5 -4.40 -8.23 3.06
N VAL A 6 -4.79 -7.02 2.64
CA VAL A 6 -4.13 -5.76 3.01
C VAL A 6 -4.17 -5.52 4.53
N ASP A 7 -5.26 -5.91 5.18
CA ASP A 7 -5.40 -5.82 6.65
C ASP A 7 -4.52 -6.87 7.36
N ASN A 8 -4.59 -8.13 6.94
CA ASN A 8 -3.86 -9.24 7.57
C ASN A 8 -2.35 -9.12 7.40
N HIS A 9 -1.88 -8.53 6.30
CA HIS A 9 -0.45 -8.43 5.99
C HIS A 9 0.13 -7.04 6.28
N ARG A 10 -0.59 -6.17 7.00
CA ARG A 10 -0.16 -4.78 7.24
C ARG A 10 1.28 -4.64 7.72
N ALA A 11 1.69 -5.44 8.70
CA ALA A 11 3.06 -5.37 9.23
C ALA A 11 4.11 -5.71 8.16
N ASN A 12 3.88 -6.77 7.38
CA ASN A 12 4.77 -7.19 6.31
C ASN A 12 4.79 -6.18 5.17
N LEU A 13 3.63 -5.62 4.79
CA LEU A 13 3.52 -4.59 3.77
C LEU A 13 4.32 -3.34 4.16
N ILE A 14 4.17 -2.87 5.40
CA ILE A 14 4.94 -1.72 5.92
C ILE A 14 6.44 -1.98 5.85
N GLN A 15 6.89 -3.20 6.13
CA GLN A 15 8.32 -3.51 6.14
C GLN A 15 8.93 -3.71 4.75
N LYS A 16 8.17 -4.32 3.82
CA LYS A 16 8.73 -4.83 2.56
C LYS A 16 8.40 -3.98 1.33
N VAL A 17 7.31 -3.19 1.34
CA VAL A 17 6.97 -2.36 0.16
C VAL A 17 8.00 -1.24 -0.01
N SER A 18 8.55 -1.15 -1.21
CA SER A 18 9.63 -0.23 -1.58
C SER A 18 9.15 0.88 -2.52
N MET A 19 8.17 0.61 -3.39
CA MET A 19 7.63 1.50 -4.41
C MET A 19 6.45 2.36 -3.89
N VAL A 20 6.55 2.87 -2.66
CA VAL A 20 5.42 3.54 -1.98
C VAL A 20 4.92 4.77 -2.73
N MET A 21 5.82 5.58 -3.33
CA MET A 21 5.41 6.76 -4.09
C MET A 21 4.67 6.39 -5.38
N ALA A 22 5.15 5.40 -6.13
CA ALA A 22 4.49 4.92 -7.34
C ALA A 22 3.08 4.35 -7.02
N ILE A 23 2.95 3.60 -5.93
CA ILE A 23 1.66 3.11 -5.45
C ILE A 23 0.74 4.28 -5.07
N THR A 24 1.28 5.30 -4.40
CA THR A 24 0.50 6.49 -4.02
C THR A 24 0.02 7.27 -5.24
N GLU A 25 0.86 7.43 -6.26
CA GLU A 25 0.50 8.03 -7.56
C GLU A 25 -0.58 7.22 -8.28
N ARG A 26 -0.48 5.88 -8.23
CA ARG A 26 -1.48 4.98 -8.82
C ARG A 26 -2.85 5.11 -8.14
N LEU A 27 -2.89 5.37 -6.84
CA LEU A 27 -4.12 5.63 -6.11
C LEU A 27 -4.75 6.99 -6.48
N GLY A 28 -3.96 7.93 -6.99
CA GLY A 28 -4.44 9.20 -7.54
C GLY A 28 -5.33 9.97 -6.57
N GLU A 29 -6.51 10.36 -7.04
CA GLU A 29 -7.50 11.16 -6.29
C GLU A 29 -8.04 10.46 -5.02
N MET A 30 -7.79 9.16 -4.83
CA MET A 30 -8.10 8.49 -3.57
C MET A 30 -7.22 8.96 -2.41
N VAL A 31 -6.07 9.58 -2.71
CA VAL A 31 -5.16 10.17 -1.74
C VAL A 31 -5.31 11.69 -1.80
N HIS A 32 -5.81 12.28 -0.71
CA HIS A 32 -5.92 13.73 -0.62
C HIS A 32 -4.56 14.41 -0.81
N PRO A 33 -4.49 15.59 -1.48
CA PRO A 33 -3.22 16.28 -1.76
C PRO A 33 -2.37 16.55 -0.50
N GLU A 34 -3.00 16.87 0.62
CA GLU A 34 -2.31 17.05 1.91
C GLU A 34 -1.68 15.73 2.39
N THR A 35 -2.41 14.62 2.27
CA THR A 35 -1.88 13.30 2.62
C THR A 35 -0.75 12.89 1.68
N TYR A 36 -0.88 13.14 0.38
CA TYR A 36 0.19 12.93 -0.59
C TYR A 36 1.46 13.70 -0.20
N SER A 37 1.33 15.00 0.09
CA SER A 37 2.44 15.86 0.52
C SER A 37 3.10 15.33 1.80
N ASN A 38 2.28 14.88 2.76
CA ASN A 38 2.76 14.27 4.01
C ASN A 38 3.51 12.96 3.77
N ILE A 39 3.06 12.11 2.83
CA ILE A 39 3.76 10.90 2.40
C ILE A 39 5.10 11.30 1.77
N GLN A 40 5.09 12.20 0.78
CA GLN A 40 6.29 12.61 0.06
C GLN A 40 7.39 13.15 1.00
N ALA A 41 7.00 13.88 2.04
CA ALA A 41 7.91 14.45 3.03
C ALA A 41 8.57 13.41 3.98
N LYS A 42 8.07 12.17 4.05
CA LYS A 42 8.68 11.13 4.91
C LYS A 42 9.98 10.61 4.31
N LYS A 43 10.96 10.36 5.18
CA LYS A 43 12.30 9.88 4.81
C LYS A 43 12.32 8.42 4.37
N THR A 44 11.54 7.55 5.03
CA THR A 44 11.59 6.10 4.84
C THR A 44 10.31 5.57 4.20
N ASN A 45 10.40 4.49 3.44
CA ASN A 45 9.24 3.84 2.83
C ASN A 45 8.27 3.29 3.89
N GLN A 46 8.80 2.82 5.03
CA GLN A 46 7.99 2.37 6.16
C GLN A 46 7.12 3.53 6.70
N ASP A 47 7.70 4.72 6.87
CA ASP A 47 6.95 5.89 7.36
C ASP A 47 5.96 6.41 6.32
N LYS A 48 6.34 6.41 5.03
CA LYS A 48 5.44 6.70 3.92
C LYS A 48 4.22 5.80 3.95
N LEU A 49 4.43 4.49 4.06
CA LEU A 49 3.34 3.52 4.03
C LEU A 49 2.47 3.61 5.29
N ARG A 50 3.04 3.92 6.47
CA ARG A 50 2.25 4.19 7.68
C ARG A 50 1.27 5.34 7.48
N VAL A 51 1.69 6.41 6.79
CA VAL A 51 0.80 7.52 6.45
C VAL A 51 -0.24 7.08 5.43
N LEU A 52 0.16 6.40 4.34
CA LEU A 52 -0.79 5.90 3.33
C LEU A 52 -1.85 4.96 3.93
N TYR A 53 -1.50 4.18 4.95
CA TYR A 53 -2.44 3.29 5.63
C TYR A 53 -3.61 4.02 6.30
N SER A 54 -3.48 5.30 6.66
CA SER A 54 -4.63 6.07 7.16
C SER A 54 -5.69 6.25 6.07
N THR A 55 -5.26 6.49 4.82
CA THR A 55 -6.12 6.54 3.62
C THR A 55 -6.77 5.19 3.34
N LEU A 56 -6.03 4.08 3.50
CA LEU A 56 -6.59 2.74 3.30
C LEU A 56 -7.67 2.40 4.33
N GLN A 57 -7.53 2.90 5.56
CA GLN A 57 -8.49 2.70 6.64
C GLN A 57 -9.77 3.52 6.42
N SER A 58 -9.64 4.81 6.10
CA SER A 58 -10.78 5.71 5.88
C SER A 58 -11.49 5.44 4.55
N GLY A 59 -10.77 5.03 3.51
CA GLY A 59 -11.29 4.77 2.17
C GLY A 59 -11.99 3.43 1.98
N GLY A 60 -11.94 2.54 2.98
CA GLY A 60 -12.68 1.27 2.99
C GLY A 60 -12.28 0.29 1.88
N LEU A 61 -13.21 -0.58 1.49
CA LEU A 61 -12.95 -1.71 0.60
C LEU A 61 -12.41 -1.28 -0.77
N ARG A 62 -12.92 -0.20 -1.35
CA ARG A 62 -12.54 0.30 -2.67
C ARG A 62 -11.07 0.72 -2.71
N VAL A 63 -10.64 1.51 -1.72
CA VAL A 63 -9.26 2.00 -1.69
C VAL A 63 -8.28 0.87 -1.37
N LYS A 64 -8.66 -0.09 -0.52
CA LYS A 64 -7.84 -1.29 -0.27
C LYS A 64 -7.70 -2.18 -1.50
N ALA A 65 -8.74 -2.31 -2.32
CA ALA A 65 -8.66 -3.05 -3.59
C ALA A 65 -7.71 -2.35 -4.56
N ALA A 66 -7.86 -1.05 -4.76
CA ALA A 66 -6.94 -0.28 -5.63
C ALA A 66 -5.48 -0.34 -5.15
N PHE A 67 -5.25 -0.34 -3.83
CA PHE A 67 -3.92 -0.52 -3.26
C PHE A 67 -3.35 -1.91 -3.57
N TYR A 68 -4.17 -2.95 -3.45
CA TYR A 68 -3.76 -4.31 -3.81
C TYR A 68 -3.41 -4.43 -5.30
N ASP A 69 -4.23 -3.87 -6.19
CA ASP A 69 -3.96 -3.87 -7.63
C ASP A 69 -2.67 -3.08 -7.97
N ALA A 70 -2.36 -2.03 -7.20
CA ALA A 70 -1.11 -1.29 -7.31
C ALA A 70 0.10 -2.13 -6.83
N LEU A 71 -0.06 -2.98 -5.81
CA LEU A 71 0.97 -3.93 -5.40
C LEU A 71 1.25 -4.96 -6.49
N GLU A 72 0.22 -5.47 -7.17
CA GLU A 72 0.40 -6.39 -8.30
C GLU A 72 1.22 -5.77 -9.44
N THR A 73 1.08 -4.47 -9.63
CA THR A 73 1.79 -3.73 -10.69
C THR A 73 3.22 -3.38 -10.28
N HIS A 74 3.44 -2.92 -9.05
CA HIS A 74 4.71 -2.33 -8.63
C HIS A 74 5.58 -3.22 -7.75
N GLU A 75 5.00 -4.25 -7.15
CA GLU A 75 5.65 -5.17 -6.21
C GLU A 75 5.26 -6.64 -6.48
N PRO A 76 5.28 -7.13 -7.74
CA PRO A 76 4.81 -8.48 -8.07
C PRO A 76 5.61 -9.57 -7.35
N ASP A 77 6.92 -9.39 -7.18
CA ASP A 77 7.80 -10.34 -6.49
C ASP A 77 7.46 -10.47 -5.00
N LEU A 78 6.97 -9.39 -4.38
CA LEU A 78 6.53 -9.41 -2.99
C LEU A 78 5.30 -10.29 -2.80
N LEU A 79 4.35 -10.23 -3.75
CA LEU A 79 3.16 -11.06 -3.73
C LEU A 79 3.49 -12.52 -4.05
N ALA A 80 4.41 -12.77 -4.98
CA ALA A 80 4.89 -14.11 -5.32
C ALA A 80 5.61 -14.78 -4.13
N ASP A 81 6.47 -14.06 -3.40
CA ASP A 81 7.12 -14.53 -2.16
C ASP A 81 6.08 -15.00 -1.13
N TRP A 82 4.93 -14.32 -1.01
CA TRP A 82 3.94 -14.69 0.01
C TRP A 82 2.99 -15.79 -0.45
N ALA A 83 2.68 -15.86 -1.75
CA ALA A 83 1.92 -16.97 -2.32
C ALA A 83 2.69 -18.30 -2.18
N SER A 84 4.00 -18.29 -2.44
CA SER A 84 4.84 -19.49 -2.31
C SER A 84 5.04 -19.97 -0.87
N ARG A 85 4.91 -19.07 0.13
CA ARG A 85 5.02 -19.41 1.56
C ARG A 85 3.73 -19.95 2.18
N LEU A 86 2.62 -19.94 1.43
CA LEU A 86 1.33 -20.49 1.82
C LEU A 86 1.00 -21.82 1.11
N GLY A 87 1.93 -22.31 0.26
CA GLY A 87 1.86 -23.60 -0.43
C GLY A 87 2.58 -24.72 0.32
#